data_AF-A0A8C8X6C2-F1
#
_entry.id   AF-A0A8C8X6C2-F1
#
_cell.length_a   1.000
_cell.length_b   1.000
_cell.length_c   1.000
_cell.angle_alpha   90.00
_cell.angle_beta   90.00
_cell.angle_gamma   90.00
#
_symmetry.space_group_name_H-M   'P 1'
#
loop_
_entity.id
_entity.type
_entity.pdbx_description
1 polymer ?
#
loop_
_entity_poly.entity_id
_entity_poly.type
_entity_poly.pdbx_seq_one_letter_code
_entity_poly.pdbx_strand_id
1 'polypeptide(L)' 'MDETVATFIMRTILKIPMTEMMKILKAWDFLSANQLQTVNFRQRKQSLVQDLVLLCEIKKRAPPVPNEVL' A
#
# COMPACT_ATOMS: atom_id res chain seq x y z
N MET A 1 -12.60 1.43 -2.81
CA MET A 1 -12.79 0.08 -2.26
C MET A 1 -13.80 0.26 -1.14
N ASP A 2 -14.38 -0.82 -0.66
CA ASP A 2 -15.35 -0.74 0.45
C ASP A 2 -14.68 -0.16 1.71
N GLU A 3 -15.41 0.64 2.48
CA GLU A 3 -14.92 1.31 3.69
C GLU A 3 -14.42 0.30 4.74
N THR A 4 -15.06 -0.86 4.82
CA THR A 4 -14.68 -1.95 5.74
C THR A 4 -13.30 -2.48 5.41
N VAL A 5 -13.03 -2.69 4.11
CA VAL A 5 -11.74 -3.18 3.63
C VAL A 5 -10.66 -2.12 3.81
N ALA A 6 -10.97 -0.85 3.54
CA ALA A 6 -10.04 0.26 3.79
C ALA A 6 -9.64 0.34 5.27
N THR A 7 -10.62 0.27 6.17
CA THR A 7 -10.40 0.26 7.62
C THR A 7 -9.58 -0.94 8.07
N PHE A 8 -9.84 -2.12 7.51
CA PHE A 8 -9.10 -3.33 7.81
C PHE A 8 -7.62 -3.21 7.41
N ILE A 9 -7.35 -2.72 6.19
CA ILE A 9 -5.99 -2.48 5.71
C ILE A 9 -5.29 -1.45 6.59
N MET A 10 -5.96 -0.33 6.90
CA MET A 10 -5.41 0.72 7.75
C MET A 10 -5.00 0.18 9.13
N ARG A 11 -5.88 -0.57 9.80
CA ARG A 11 -5.60 -1.20 11.11
C ARG A 11 -4.49 -2.23 11.03
N THR A 12 -4.41 -2.99 9.94
CA THR A 12 -3.36 -3.99 9.73
C THR A 12 -2.00 -3.33 9.54
N ILE A 13 -1.90 -2.32 8.67
CA ILE A 13 -0.65 -1.58 8.44
C ILE A 13 -0.19 -0.85 9.71
N LEU A 14 -1.12 -0.29 10.50
CA LEU A 14 -0.80 0.35 11.77
C LEU A 14 -0.16 -0.59 12.80
N LYS A 15 -0.33 -1.91 12.69
CA LYS A 15 0.34 -2.88 13.57
C LYS A 15 1.77 -3.20 13.13
N ILE A 16 2.14 -2.92 11.88
CA ILE A 16 3.47 -3.22 11.34
C ILE A 16 4.51 -2.26 11.94
N PRO A 17 5.61 -2.75 12.54
CA PRO A 17 6.72 -1.89 12.94
C PRO A 17 7.29 -1.13 11.74
N MET A 18 7.65 0.15 11.92
CA MET A 18 8.18 0.97 10.83
C MET A 18 9.45 0.38 10.19
N THR A 19 10.27 -0.31 10.99
CA THR A 19 11.50 -0.99 10.54
C THR A 19 11.24 -2.13 9.56
N GLU A 20 10.08 -2.79 9.68
CA GLU A 20 9.70 -3.92 8.82
C GLU A 20 8.73 -3.52 7.70
N MET A 21 8.24 -2.28 7.70
CA MET A 21 7.17 -1.81 6.82
C MET A 21 7.44 -2.10 5.35
N MET A 22 8.62 -1.70 4.85
CA MET A 22 8.96 -1.90 3.44
C MET A 22 9.10 -3.38 3.08
N LYS A 23 9.59 -4.22 4.00
CA LYS A 23 9.73 -5.66 3.78
C LYS A 23 8.36 -6.32 3.70
N ILE A 24 7.45 -5.98 4.61
CA ILE A 24 6.08 -6.53 4.61
C ILE A 24 5.31 -6.07 3.37
N LEU A 25 5.41 -4.79 2.98
CA LEU A 25 4.72 -4.28 1.79
C LEU A 25 5.24 -4.94 0.51
N LYS A 26 6.55 -5.21 0.41
CA LYS A 26 7.12 -5.98 -0.70
C LYS A 26 6.63 -7.43 -0.69
N ALA A 27 6.60 -8.08 0.48
CA ALA A 27 6.13 -9.46 0.62
C ALA A 27 4.62 -9.60 0.34
N TRP A 28 3.85 -8.54 0.59
CA TRP A 28 2.42 -8.51 0.27
C TRP A 28 2.17 -8.47 -1.25
N ASP A 29 3.14 -7.98 -2.03
CA ASP A 29 3.16 -7.94 -3.51
C ASP A 29 1.93 -7.29 -4.18
N PHE A 30 1.09 -6.60 -3.41
CA PHE A 30 -0.06 -5.90 -3.93
C PHE A 30 0.34 -4.59 -4.60
N LEU A 31 1.25 -3.82 -3.97
CA LEU A 31 1.79 -2.58 -4.52
C LEU A 31 3.14 -2.88 -5.18
N SER A 32 3.31 -2.47 -6.45
CA SER A 32 4.57 -2.71 -7.16
C SER A 32 5.72 -1.90 -6.55
N ALA A 33 6.96 -2.34 -6.80
CA ALA A 33 8.15 -1.65 -6.32
C ALA A 33 8.18 -0.17 -6.72
N ASN A 34 7.72 0.16 -7.93
CA ASN A 34 7.66 1.54 -8.42
C ASN A 34 6.66 2.39 -7.62
N GLN A 35 5.48 1.84 -7.30
CA GLN A 35 4.49 2.52 -6.45
C GLN A 35 4.99 2.70 -5.02
N LEU A 36 5.75 1.73 -4.48
CA LEU A 36 6.32 1.87 -3.15
C LEU A 36 7.47 2.90 -3.11
N GLN A 37 8.20 3.12 -4.20
CA GLN A 37 9.25 4.13 -4.25
C GLN A 37 8.72 5.57 -4.16
N THR A 38 7.47 5.83 -4.57
CA THR A 38 6.86 7.17 -4.46
C THR A 38 6.39 7.50 -3.05
N VAL A 39 6.38 6.51 -2.14
CA VAL A 39 5.91 6.68 -0.77
C VAL A 39 7.05 7.19 0.12
N ASN A 40 6.79 8.27 0.85
CA ASN A 40 7.75 8.78 1.84
C ASN A 40 7.66 7.97 3.15
N PHE A 41 8.57 7.00 3.34
CA PHE A 41 8.63 6.21 4.58
C PHE A 41 9.20 6.95 5.80
N ARG A 42 9.70 8.18 5.63
CA ARG A 42 10.23 9.00 6.73
C ARG A 42 9.15 9.81 7.46
N GLN A 43 7.92 9.82 6.93
CA GLN A 43 6.82 10.56 7.54
C GLN A 43 6.23 9.84 8.76
N ARG A 44 5.31 10.53 9.46
CA ARG A 44 4.58 9.93 10.59
C ARG A 44 3.74 8.75 10.13
N LYS A 45 3.68 7.71 10.97
CA LYS A 45 3.03 6.44 10.65
C LYS A 45 1.58 6.61 10.18
N GLN A 46 0.77 7.46 10.83
CA GLN A 46 -0.61 7.71 10.40
C GLN A 46 -0.69 8.23 8.96
N SER A 47 0.15 9.22 8.60
CA SER A 47 0.18 9.79 7.24
C SER A 47 0.62 8.74 6.22
N LEU A 48 1.66 7.95 6.56
CA LEU A 48 2.10 6.84 5.72
C LEU A 48 0.97 5.84 5.44
N VAL A 49 0.19 5.48 6.45
CA VAL A 49 -0.92 4.54 6.26
C VAL A 49 -1.99 5.12 5.34
N GLN A 50 -2.29 6.42 5.44
CA GLN A 50 -3.23 7.09 4.54
C GLN A 50 -2.75 7.04 3.09
N ASP A 51 -1.48 7.33 2.85
CA ASP A 51 -0.87 7.25 1.52
C ASP A 51 -0.92 5.82 0.94
N LEU A 52 -0.62 4.81 1.76
CA LEU A 52 -0.67 3.41 1.33
C LEU A 52 -2.09 2.95 0.99
N VAL A 53 -3.09 3.36 1.77
CA VAL A 53 -4.50 3.07 1.48
C VAL A 53 -4.93 3.76 0.18
N LEU A 54 -4.52 5.02 -0.03
CA LEU A 54 -4.79 5.74 -1.27
C LEU A 54 -4.16 5.05 -2.49
N LEU A 55 -2.93 4.56 -2.38
CA LEU A 55 -2.29 3.78 -3.45
C LEU A 55 -3.05 2.48 -3.74
N CYS A 56 -3.56 1.81 -2.71
CA CYS A 56 -4.38 0.61 -2.91
C CYS A 56 -5.67 0.92 -3.67
N GLU A 57 -6.31 2.05 -3.37
CA GLU A 57 -7.50 2.55 -4.07
C GLU A 57 -7.22 2.86 -5.53
N ILE A 58 -6.12 3.56 -5.81
CA ILE A 58 -5.70 3.91 -7.17
C ILE A 58 -5.42 2.65 -7.97
N LYS A 59 -4.65 1.70 -7.42
CA LYS A 59 -4.36 0.43 -8.12
C LYS A 59 -5.63 -0.34 -8.45
N LYS A 60 -6.61 -0.40 -7.53
CA LYS A 60 -7.89 -1.07 -7.79
C LYS A 60 -8.70 -0.42 -8.92
N ARG A 61 -8.60 0.91 -9.08
CA ARG A 61 -9.34 1.66 -10.11
C ARG A 61 -8.58 1.75 -11.44
N ALA A 62 -7.27 1.53 -11.44
CA ALA A 62 -6.48 1.56 -12.65
C ALA A 62 -6.89 0.42 -13.60
N PRO A 63 -7.00 0.66 -14.92
CA PRO A 63 -7.19 -0.42 -15.87
C PRO A 63 -5.98 -1.37 -15.83
N PRO A 64 -6.19 -2.69 -16.00
CA PRO A 64 -5.07 -3.63 -16.07
C PRO A 64 -4.11 -3.21 -17.18
N VAL A 65 -2.84 -3.04 -16.83
CA VAL A 65 -1.78 -2.72 -17.81
C VAL A 65 -1.53 -3.97 -18.65
N PRO A 66 -1.52 -3.90 -20.00
CA PRO A 66 -1.51 -5.09 -20.87
C PRO A 66 -0.36 -6.10 -20.67
N ASN A 67 0.71 -5.75 -19.95
CA ASN A 67 1.93 -6.57 -19.86
C ASN A 67 2.18 -7.23 -18.49
N GLU A 68 1.18 -7.32 -17.60
CA GLU A 68 1.29 -8.11 -16.34
C GLU A 68 0.71 -9.54 -16.47
N VAL A 69 0.43 -10.00 -17.69
CA VAL A 69 -0.03 -11.38 -17.97
C VAL A 69 1.00 -12.10 -18.86
N LEU A 70 2.14 -12.46 -18.27
CA LEU A 70 3.06 -13.50 -18.79
C LEU A 70 3.71 -14.24 -17.62
#